data_AF-A0A961RJX6-F1
#
_entry.id   AF-A0A961RJX6-F1
#
_cell.length_a   1.000
_cell.length_b   1.000
_cell.length_c   1.000
_cell.angle_alpha   90.00
_cell.angle_beta   90.00
_cell.angle_gamma   90.00
#
_symmetry.space_group_name_H-M   'P 1'
#
loop_
_entity.id
_entity.type
_entity.pdbx_description
1 polymer ?
#
loop_
_entity_poly.entity_id
_entity_poly.type
_entity_poly.pdbx_seq_one_letter_code
_entity_poly.pdbx_strand_id
1 'polypeptide(L)'
;GKISRVDVTIDGGRNWHAARVDGPSLSKSLHRFYFDFDWDGSELLIQSRAMDEHGNVQPTKDMLRSVRGENSIYHNNGIQTWHVKGDGSAENVEVS
;
A
#
# COMPACT_ATOMS: atom_id res chain seq x y z
N GLY A 1 -3.87 4.35 15.29
CA GLY A 1 -4.40 5.63 15.76
C GLY A 1 -4.81 6.47 14.57
N LYS A 2 -4.33 7.71 14.50
CA LYS A 2 -4.35 8.57 13.31
C LYS A 2 -3.29 8.10 12.30
N ILE A 3 -3.58 8.20 11.00
CA ILE A 3 -2.57 7.95 9.95
C ILE A 3 -1.64 9.16 9.90
N SER A 4 -0.35 8.93 10.03
CA SER A 4 0.68 9.98 9.99
C SER A 4 1.26 10.15 8.58
N ARG A 5 1.31 9.07 7.79
CA ARG A 5 1.87 9.05 6.45
C ARG A 5 1.34 7.86 5.64
N VAL A 6 1.23 8.03 4.33
CA VAL A 6 1.06 6.92 3.38
C VAL A 6 2.17 7.05 2.34
N ASP A 7 2.88 5.96 2.08
CA ASP A 7 3.78 5.87 0.92
C ASP A 7 3.12 5.09 -0.21
N VAL A 8 3.48 5.43 -1.45
CA VAL A 8 3.11 4.73 -2.67
C VAL A 8 4.38 4.31 -3.41
N THR A 9 4.32 3.14 -4.03
CA THR A 9 5.34 2.60 -4.94
C THR A 9 4.66 2.25 -6.25
N ILE A 10 5.39 2.38 -7.35
CA ILE A 10 4.96 1.95 -8.69
C ILE A 10 5.82 0.80 -9.23
N ASP A 11 6.80 0.31 -8.45
CA ASP A 11 7.77 -0.71 -8.84
C ASP A 11 7.79 -1.93 -7.90
N GLY A 12 6.67 -2.19 -7.22
CA GLY A 12 6.48 -3.36 -6.38
C GLY A 12 7.19 -3.27 -5.03
N GLY A 13 7.45 -2.05 -4.54
CA GLY A 13 8.00 -1.81 -3.22
C GLY A 13 9.51 -1.66 -3.18
N ARG A 14 10.18 -1.51 -4.34
CA ARG A 14 11.62 -1.23 -4.40
C ARG A 14 11.91 0.22 -4.04
N ASN A 15 11.11 1.14 -4.55
CA ASN A 15 11.17 2.57 -4.25
C ASN A 15 9.83 3.09 -3.74
N TRP A 16 9.86 3.97 -2.73
CA TRP A 16 8.67 4.50 -2.06
C TRP A 16 8.66 6.02 -2.09
N HIS A 17 7.52 6.59 -2.43
CA HIS A 17 7.28 8.03 -2.47
C HIS A 17 6.17 8.39 -1.48
N ALA A 18 6.36 9.47 -0.72
CA ALA A 18 5.34 9.95 0.20
C ALA A 18 4.14 10.49 -0.59
N ALA A 19 2.95 9.95 -0.32
CA ALA A 19 1.70 10.46 -0.87
C ALA A 19 1.17 11.64 -0.06
N ARG A 20 0.41 12.52 -0.71
CA ARG A 20 -0.31 13.61 -0.04
C ARG A 20 -1.57 13.06 0.61
N VAL A 21 -1.67 13.13 1.94
CA VAL A 21 -2.91 12.87 2.67
C VAL A 21 -3.85 14.07 2.52
N ASP A 22 -5.11 13.81 2.22
CA ASP A 22 -6.11 14.83 1.91
C ASP A 22 -7.30 14.78 2.86
N GLY A 23 -7.79 15.98 3.23
CA GLY A 23 -8.90 16.15 4.15
C GLY A 23 -8.54 16.00 5.64
N PRO A 24 -9.55 15.98 6.53
CA PRO A 24 -9.35 15.90 7.97
C PRO A 24 -8.65 14.59 8.38
N SER A 25 -7.58 14.72 9.15
CA SER A 25 -6.86 13.57 9.70
C SER A 25 -7.33 13.28 11.14
N LEU A 26 -8.35 12.42 11.26
CA LEU A 26 -8.99 12.07 12.53
C LEU A 26 -8.55 10.68 13.00
N SER A 27 -8.41 10.51 14.32
CA SER A 27 -8.01 9.22 14.89
C SER A 27 -9.02 8.12 14.54
N LYS A 28 -8.52 6.94 14.16
CA LYS A 28 -9.33 5.75 13.82
C LYS A 28 -10.39 5.97 12.73
N SER A 29 -10.16 6.94 11.84
CA SER A 29 -11.02 7.27 10.70
C SER A 29 -10.33 6.99 9.37
N LEU A 30 -11.10 6.84 8.30
CA LEU A 30 -10.55 6.69 6.94
C LEU A 30 -9.82 7.96 6.51
N HIS A 31 -8.71 7.79 5.79
CA HIS A 31 -7.92 8.88 5.21
C HIS A 31 -7.84 8.70 3.70
N ARG A 32 -8.08 9.77 2.95
CA ARG A 32 -7.80 9.81 1.51
C ARG A 32 -6.34 10.21 1.31
N PHE A 33 -5.70 9.63 0.30
CA PHE A 33 -4.37 10.05 -0.13
C PHE A 33 -4.26 10.05 -1.66
N TYR A 34 -3.31 10.82 -2.17
CA TYR A 34 -3.03 10.99 -3.59
C TYR A 34 -1.52 10.89 -3.85
N PHE A 35 -1.15 10.20 -4.93
CA PHE A 35 0.19 10.21 -5.48
C PHE A 35 0.07 10.48 -6.98
N ASP A 36 0.47 11.68 -7.38
CA ASP A 36 0.41 12.15 -8.76
C ASP A 36 1.74 11.85 -9.44
N PHE A 37 1.71 11.22 -10.61
CA PHE A 37 2.89 10.91 -11.41
C PHE A 37 2.52 10.88 -12.90
N ASP A 38 3.51 11.15 -13.75
CA ASP A 38 3.35 11.04 -15.21
C ASP A 38 3.57 9.59 -15.63
N TRP A 39 2.51 8.94 -16.13
CA TRP A 39 2.60 7.57 -16.60
C TRP A 39 3.07 7.52 -18.06
N ASP A 40 4.15 6.79 -18.31
CA ASP A 40 4.75 6.61 -19.63
C ASP A 40 4.18 5.41 -20.42
N GLY A 41 3.19 4.70 -19.86
CA GLY A 41 2.59 3.51 -20.44
C GLY A 41 3.31 2.20 -20.09
N SER A 42 4.40 2.25 -19.31
CA SER A 42 5.07 1.03 -18.81
C SER A 42 4.21 0.30 -17.77
N GLU A 43 4.46 -0.99 -17.59
CA GLU A 43 3.76 -1.75 -16.55
C GLU A 43 4.15 -1.26 -15.15
N LEU A 44 3.18 -1.22 -14.25
CA LEU A 44 3.38 -0.77 -12.87
C LEU A 44 3.01 -1.88 -11.89
N LEU A 45 3.75 -1.95 -10.79
CA LEU A 45 3.37 -2.73 -9.62
C LEU A 45 3.04 -1.75 -8.49
N ILE A 46 1.79 -1.33 -8.45
CA ILE A 46 1.33 -0.29 -7.52
C ILE A 46 1.06 -0.90 -6.16
N GLN A 47 1.65 -0.32 -5.11
CA GLN A 47 1.32 -0.63 -3.73
C GLN A 47 1.18 0.65 -2.90
N SER A 48 0.56 0.51 -1.73
CA SER A 48 0.55 1.57 -0.71
C SER A 48 0.89 0.98 0.66
N ARG A 49 1.52 1.81 1.50
CA ARG A 49 1.92 1.44 2.86
C ARG A 49 1.62 2.56 3.83
N ALA A 50 0.66 2.31 4.73
CA ALA A 50 0.27 3.25 5.76
C ALA A 50 1.22 3.22 6.98
N MET A 51 1.40 4.39 7.61
CA MET A 51 2.06 4.56 8.90
C MET A 51 1.13 5.30 9.85
N ASP A 52 1.07 4.86 11.12
CA ASP A 52 0.26 5.52 12.13
C ASP A 52 1.09 6.39 13.09
N GLU A 53 0.41 7.16 13.94
CA GLU A 53 1.04 8.08 14.90
C GLU A 53 1.89 7.38 15.97
N HIS A 54 1.81 6.06 16.12
CA HIS A 54 2.65 5.27 17.03
C HIS A 54 3.84 4.64 16.33
N GLY A 55 4.07 4.94 15.05
CA GLY A 55 5.18 4.40 14.26
C GLY A 55 4.93 3.00 13.71
N ASN A 56 3.70 2.47 13.79
CA ASN A 56 3.38 1.20 13.15
C ASN A 56 3.40 1.38 11.63
N VAL A 57 4.15 0.54 10.94
CA VAL A 57 4.21 0.49 9.48
C VAL A 57 3.42 -0.71 8.99
N GLN A 58 2.56 -0.53 7.99
CA GLN A 58 1.78 -1.61 7.41
C GLN A 58 2.71 -2.72 6.84
N PRO A 59 2.51 -3.99 7.21
CA PRO A 59 3.38 -5.09 6.81
C PRO A 59 3.05 -5.61 5.41
N THR A 60 3.99 -6.31 4.77
CA THR A 60 3.68 -7.14 3.59
C THR A 60 2.88 -8.39 4.01
N LYS A 61 2.23 -9.06 3.05
CA LYS A 61 1.57 -10.35 3.30
C LYS A 61 2.56 -11.40 3.78
N ASP A 62 3.79 -11.42 3.25
CA ASP A 62 4.83 -12.38 3.67
C ASP A 62 5.32 -12.12 5.09
N MET A 63 5.47 -10.85 5.49
CA MET A 63 5.72 -10.52 6.90
C MET A 63 4.61 -11.05 7.81
N LEU A 64 3.35 -10.91 7.41
CA LEU A 64 2.22 -11.46 8.17
C LEU A 64 2.26 -12.99 8.23
N ARG A 65 2.47 -13.67 7.10
CA ARG A 65 2.56 -15.13 7.02
C ARG A 65 3.73 -15.69 7.83
N SER A 66 4.87 -15.00 7.85
CA SER A 66 6.04 -15.43 8.62
C SER A 66 5.77 -15.51 10.13
N VAL A 67 4.85 -14.68 10.64
CA VAL A 67 4.49 -14.61 12.06
C VAL A 67 3.23 -15.42 12.37
N ARG A 68 2.27 -15.49 11.44
CA ARG A 68 0.92 -16.01 11.69
C ARG A 68 0.59 -17.30 10.94
N GLY A 69 1.44 -17.72 10.02
CA GLY A 69 1.14 -18.77 9.04
C GLY A 69 0.09 -18.33 8.02
N GLU A 70 -0.35 -19.27 7.20
CA GLU A 70 -1.29 -19.02 6.10
C GLU A 70 -2.77 -19.18 6.50
N ASN A 71 -3.03 -19.80 7.66
CA ASN A 71 -4.39 -20.12 8.14
C ASN A 71 -4.97 -19.05 9.09
N SER A 72 -4.38 -17.85 9.11
CA SER A 72 -4.92 -16.71 9.85
C SER A 72 -6.08 -16.06 9.09
N ILE A 73 -7.31 -16.49 9.41
CA ILE A 73 -8.53 -16.06 8.70
C ILE A 73 -8.94 -14.60 8.94
N TYR A 74 -8.42 -13.94 10.00
CA TYR A 74 -8.74 -12.57 10.35
C TYR A 74 -7.53 -11.63 10.26
N HIS A 75 -7.82 -10.33 10.25
CA HIS A 75 -6.83 -9.24 10.38
C HIS A 75 -5.70 -9.27 9.35
N ASN A 76 -6.03 -9.59 8.09
CA ASN A 76 -5.10 -9.41 6.98
C ASN A 76 -5.06 -7.94 6.57
N ASN A 77 -4.09 -7.22 7.12
CA ASN A 77 -3.78 -5.83 6.76
C ASN A 77 -2.54 -5.73 5.86
N GLY A 78 -2.20 -6.80 5.14
CA GLY A 78 -1.03 -6.85 4.27
C GLY A 78 -1.10 -5.79 3.16
N ILE A 79 0.06 -5.29 2.76
CA ILE A 79 0.19 -4.44 1.57
C ILE A 79 -0.41 -5.17 0.36
N GLN A 80 -1.28 -4.48 -0.37
CA GLN A 80 -1.90 -4.95 -1.60
C GLN A 80 -1.08 -4.50 -2.81
N THR A 81 -1.00 -5.34 -3.84
CA THR A 81 -0.36 -5.03 -5.12
C THR A 81 -1.38 -5.04 -6.25
N TRP A 82 -1.35 -4.01 -7.09
CA TRP A 82 -2.02 -4.01 -8.39
C TRP A 82 -0.97 -4.03 -9.50
N HIS A 83 -1.07 -5.00 -10.39
CA HIS A 83 -0.30 -4.99 -11.64
C HIS A 83 -1.11 -4.24 -12.69
N VAL A 84 -0.65 -3.04 -13.02
CA VAL A 84 -1.22 -2.24 -14.11
C VAL A 84 -0.43 -2.55 -15.38
N LYS A 85 -1.11 -3.11 -16.38
CA LYS A 85 -0.49 -3.47 -17.66
C LYS A 85 -0.42 -2.26 -18.59
N GLY A 86 0.38 -2.36 -19.65
CA GLY A 86 0.52 -1.28 -20.64
C GLY A 86 -0.78 -0.94 -21.38
N ASP A 87 -1.78 -1.82 -21.37
CA ASP A 87 -3.12 -1.56 -21.90
C ASP A 87 -4.06 -0.87 -20.89
N GLY A 88 -3.59 -0.59 -19.68
CA GLY A 88 -4.34 0.04 -18.60
C GLY A 88 -5.22 -0.90 -17.79
N SER A 89 -5.26 -2.19 -18.11
CA SER A 89 -5.93 -3.18 -17.27
C SER A 89 -5.17 -3.39 -15.95
N ALA A 90 -5.91 -3.71 -14.88
CA ALA A 90 -5.35 -3.89 -13.55
C ALA A 90 -5.71 -5.26 -12.97
N GLU A 91 -4.70 -5.97 -12.45
CA GLU A 91 -4.84 -7.29 -11.86
C GLU A 91 -4.45 -7.30 -10.38
N ASN A 92 -5.20 -8.05 -9.58
CA ASN A 92 -4.85 -8.35 -8.20
C ASN A 92 -3.78 -9.45 -8.20
N VAL A 93 -2.56 -9.10 -7.79
CA VAL A 93 -1.42 -10.01 -7.76
C VAL A 93 -0.76 -10.04 -6.38
N GLU A 94 0.04 -11.09 -6.15
CA GLU A 94 1.03 -11.11 -5.08
C GLU A 94 2.42 -11.06 -5.69
N VAL A 95 3.31 -10.28 -5.09
CA VAL A 95 4.72 -10.19 -5.44
C VAL A 95 5.50 -10.43 -4.15
N SER A 96 6.54 -11.27 -4.22
CA SER A 96 7.41 -11.67 -3.11
C SER A 96 8.77 -11.02 -3.21
#